data_AF-A0A3C0L1Z5-F1
#
_entry.id   AF-A0A3C0L1Z5-F1
#
_cell.length_a   1.000
_cell.length_b   1.000
_cell.length_c   1.000
_cell.angle_alpha   90.00
_cell.angle_beta   90.00
_cell.angle_gamma   90.00
#
_symmetry.space_group_name_H-M   'P 1'
#
loop_
_entity.id
_entity.type
_entity.pdbx_description
1 polymer ?
#
loop_
_entity_poly.entity_id
_entity_poly.type
_entity_poly.pdbx_seq_one_letter_code
_entity_poly.pdbx_strand_id
1 'polypeptide(L)'
;QENVVVVGIGNVAMDVARILCKTVDELKVTDIADHALAALSKSKVKNVYILGRRGPAQAAFTPPEIKEMGEFAEADVNILASEAVVDANSQKLLDDSNDKNAIKNVETITAYAARENAGKPRQLHIRFCVSPTELVEADGRVGAVKLIQNDLVLDDRGQLKAVATEREEVIPAGLVFRSVGYRGQPLPDVPFNESWGTILNEGGRAVDAAGDQVVGLYTAGWIKRGPSGVIGTNKTCAQETVGLMMQDLQVNRMFEPSAPSAEAALKLIQSRQPDFVSFADWKKIDEAEVAKGVASDRPRVKFTRVADMLKVARA
;
A
#
# COMPACT_ATOMS: atom_id res chain seq x y z
N GLN A 1 -18.24 -11.72 -12.01
CA GLN A 1 -18.43 -11.27 -10.62
C GLN A 1 -18.81 -9.80 -10.62
N GLU A 2 -19.84 -9.42 -9.88
CA GLU A 2 -20.30 -8.01 -9.83
C GLU A 2 -19.80 -7.25 -8.59
N ASN A 3 -19.50 -7.95 -7.50
CA ASN A 3 -19.13 -7.36 -6.23
C ASN A 3 -17.69 -7.72 -5.83
N VAL A 4 -16.91 -6.73 -5.41
CA VAL A 4 -15.53 -6.89 -4.96
C VAL A 4 -15.39 -6.28 -3.57
N VAL A 5 -14.70 -6.97 -2.66
CA VAL A 5 -14.39 -6.45 -1.32
C VAL A 5 -12.89 -6.10 -1.24
N VAL A 6 -12.57 -4.96 -0.64
CA VAL A 6 -11.22 -4.49 -0.36
C VAL A 6 -11.14 -4.24 1.14
N VAL A 7 -10.31 -4.99 1.84
CA VAL A 7 -10.17 -4.90 3.31
C VAL A 7 -9.02 -3.95 3.64
N GLY A 8 -9.33 -2.86 4.33
CA GLY A 8 -8.39 -1.81 4.71
C GLY A 8 -8.79 -0.45 4.13
N ILE A 9 -8.53 0.63 4.88
CA ILE A 9 -8.79 2.02 4.47
C ILE A 9 -7.47 2.77 4.49
N GLY A 10 -6.64 2.54 3.47
CA GLY A 10 -5.40 3.26 3.23
C GLY A 10 -5.20 3.47 1.73
N ASN A 11 -4.19 4.24 1.32
CA ASN A 11 -3.98 4.61 -0.09
C ASN A 11 -3.98 3.41 -1.04
N VAL A 12 -3.38 2.28 -0.65
CA VAL A 12 -3.39 1.06 -1.50
C VAL A 12 -4.81 0.53 -1.74
N ALA A 13 -5.70 0.60 -0.74
CA ALA A 13 -7.09 0.20 -0.93
C ALA A 13 -7.84 1.17 -1.87
N MET A 14 -7.52 2.47 -1.77
CA MET A 14 -8.03 3.51 -2.67
C MET A 14 -7.54 3.28 -4.10
N ASP A 15 -6.29 2.88 -4.30
CA ASP A 15 -5.72 2.55 -5.61
C ASP A 15 -6.44 1.34 -6.24
N VAL A 16 -6.67 0.28 -5.47
CA VAL A 16 -7.43 -0.89 -5.94
C VAL A 16 -8.85 -0.47 -6.35
N ALA A 17 -9.53 0.32 -5.52
CA ALA A 17 -10.85 0.83 -5.84
C ALA A 17 -10.84 1.72 -7.09
N ARG A 18 -9.85 2.61 -7.22
CA ARG A 18 -9.67 3.47 -8.39
C ARG A 18 -9.56 2.66 -9.68
N ILE A 19 -8.73 1.61 -9.70
CA ILE A 19 -8.56 0.77 -10.89
C ILE A 19 -9.84 0.00 -11.23
N LEU A 20 -10.61 -0.42 -10.23
CA LEU A 20 -11.88 -1.15 -10.44
C LEU A 20 -13.05 -0.24 -10.83
N CYS A 21 -13.03 1.03 -10.42
CA CYS A 21 -14.11 2.00 -10.65
C CYS A 21 -13.92 2.82 -11.94
N LYS A 22 -12.67 3.14 -12.31
CA LYS A 22 -12.37 3.87 -13.55
C LYS A 22 -12.76 3.07 -14.78
N THR A 23 -13.18 3.78 -15.81
CA THR A 23 -13.49 3.23 -17.13
C THR A 23 -12.22 2.79 -17.86
N VAL A 24 -12.40 1.95 -18.89
CA VAL A 24 -11.30 1.59 -19.79
C VAL A 24 -10.71 2.82 -20.47
N ASP A 25 -11.54 3.81 -20.81
CA ASP A 25 -11.08 5.04 -21.46
C ASP A 25 -10.24 5.93 -20.54
N GLU A 26 -10.57 6.00 -19.25
CA GLU A 26 -9.74 6.67 -18.25
C GLU A 26 -8.40 5.95 -18.04
N LEU A 27 -8.37 4.61 -18.17
CA LEU A 27 -7.19 3.81 -17.88
C LEU A 27 -6.27 3.60 -19.10
N LYS A 28 -6.80 3.59 -20.32
CA LYS A 28 -6.03 3.24 -21.53
C LYS A 28 -4.91 4.22 -21.86
N VAL A 29 -4.98 5.46 -21.36
CA VAL A 29 -3.94 6.49 -21.53
C VAL A 29 -2.83 6.41 -20.48
N THR A 30 -2.97 5.51 -19.49
CA THR A 30 -1.99 5.32 -18.40
C THR A 30 -0.93 4.27 -18.77
N ASP A 31 0.03 4.03 -17.87
CA ASP A 31 1.02 2.95 -18.01
C ASP A 31 0.52 1.57 -17.50
N ILE A 32 -0.80 1.40 -17.31
CA ILE A 32 -1.41 0.14 -16.85
C ILE A 32 -0.99 -1.04 -17.72
N ALA A 33 -0.74 -2.21 -17.12
CA ALA A 33 -0.36 -3.38 -17.91
C ALA A 33 -1.48 -3.82 -18.89
N ASP A 34 -1.11 -4.14 -20.13
CA ASP A 34 -2.09 -4.47 -21.18
C ASP A 34 -3.00 -5.64 -20.81
N HIS A 35 -2.45 -6.66 -20.14
CA HIS A 35 -3.24 -7.80 -19.68
C HIS A 35 -4.28 -7.40 -18.62
N ALA A 36 -3.97 -6.41 -17.76
CA ALA A 36 -4.90 -5.89 -16.77
C ALA A 36 -5.99 -5.06 -17.43
N LEU A 37 -5.63 -4.17 -18.39
CA LEU A 37 -6.61 -3.41 -19.17
C LEU A 37 -7.56 -4.33 -19.96
N ALA A 38 -7.02 -5.37 -20.59
CA ALA A 38 -7.81 -6.38 -21.31
C ALA A 38 -8.76 -7.14 -20.37
N ALA A 39 -8.34 -7.47 -19.15
CA ALA A 39 -9.21 -8.09 -18.15
C ALA A 39 -10.31 -7.12 -17.67
N LEU A 40 -9.95 -5.86 -17.39
CA LEU A 40 -10.88 -4.81 -16.95
C LEU A 40 -11.93 -4.49 -18.02
N SER A 41 -11.57 -4.52 -19.30
CA SER A 41 -12.52 -4.34 -20.41
C SER A 41 -13.65 -5.37 -20.47
N LYS A 42 -13.44 -6.54 -19.85
CA LYS A 42 -14.42 -7.63 -19.75
C LYS A 42 -15.02 -7.74 -18.35
N SER A 43 -14.64 -6.84 -17.45
CA SER A 43 -15.10 -6.83 -16.06
C SER A 43 -16.61 -6.59 -16.00
N LYS A 44 -17.27 -7.30 -15.08
CA LYS A 44 -18.69 -7.09 -14.74
C LYS A 44 -18.83 -6.43 -13.36
N VAL A 45 -17.74 -5.92 -12.79
CA VAL A 45 -17.76 -5.30 -11.46
C VAL A 45 -18.63 -4.05 -11.50
N LYS A 46 -19.60 -4.02 -10.59
CA LYS A 46 -20.53 -2.92 -10.36
C LYS A 46 -20.38 -2.36 -8.96
N ASN A 47 -20.08 -3.20 -7.97
CA ASN A 47 -19.93 -2.77 -6.59
C ASN A 47 -18.51 -3.06 -6.08
N VAL A 48 -17.86 -2.04 -5.54
CA VAL A 48 -16.58 -2.15 -4.85
C VAL A 48 -16.79 -1.73 -3.41
N TYR A 49 -16.48 -2.59 -2.45
CA TYR A 49 -16.64 -2.31 -1.03
C TYR A 49 -15.25 -2.14 -0.39
N ILE A 50 -14.93 -0.96 0.11
CA ILE A 50 -13.77 -0.75 0.96
C ILE A 50 -14.23 -0.87 2.42
N LEU A 51 -13.60 -1.75 3.18
CA LEU A 51 -13.99 -2.06 4.56
C LEU A 51 -12.94 -1.57 5.55
N GLY A 52 -13.35 -0.68 6.46
CA GLY A 52 -12.55 -0.20 7.57
C GLY A 52 -13.05 -0.71 8.90
N ARG A 53 -12.17 -1.37 9.66
CA ARG A 53 -12.50 -1.82 11.02
C ARG A 53 -12.75 -0.68 12.03
N ARG A 54 -12.26 0.53 11.74
CA ARG A 54 -12.41 1.73 12.58
C ARG A 54 -13.20 2.81 11.84
N GLY A 55 -13.42 3.94 12.52
CA GLY A 55 -14.23 5.06 12.03
C GLY A 55 -13.49 5.99 11.05
N PRO A 56 -14.21 7.00 10.54
CA PRO A 56 -13.69 8.00 9.59
C PRO A 56 -12.39 8.66 10.03
N ALA A 57 -12.29 9.06 11.30
CA ALA A 57 -11.12 9.75 11.85
C ALA A 57 -9.85 8.88 11.89
N GLN A 58 -9.96 7.55 11.74
CA GLN A 58 -8.82 6.62 11.74
C GLN A 58 -8.48 6.08 10.34
N ALA A 59 -9.11 6.62 9.29
CA ALA A 59 -8.77 6.31 7.91
C ALA A 59 -7.30 6.69 7.63
N ALA A 60 -6.54 5.77 7.05
CA ALA A 60 -5.12 5.96 6.78
C ALA A 60 -4.85 6.49 5.36
N PHE A 61 -5.89 6.77 4.57
CA PHE A 61 -5.71 7.41 3.27
C PHE A 61 -5.39 8.90 3.43
N THR A 62 -4.75 9.49 2.43
CA THR A 62 -4.46 10.92 2.40
C THR A 62 -5.61 11.72 1.74
N PRO A 63 -5.80 13.02 2.09
CA PRO A 63 -6.91 13.83 1.58
C PRO A 63 -7.06 13.86 0.04
N PRO A 64 -5.98 13.90 -0.77
CA PRO A 64 -6.12 13.84 -2.22
C PRO A 64 -6.79 12.54 -2.71
N GLU A 65 -6.52 11.41 -2.06
CA GLU A 65 -7.00 10.11 -2.54
C GLU A 65 -8.51 9.97 -2.35
N ILE A 66 -9.05 10.37 -1.19
CA ILE A 66 -10.50 10.34 -0.95
C ILE A 66 -11.24 11.37 -1.80
N LYS A 67 -10.62 12.52 -2.07
CA LYS A 67 -11.21 13.53 -2.95
C LYS A 67 -11.35 13.04 -4.39
N GLU A 68 -10.32 12.36 -4.93
CA GLU A 68 -10.36 11.82 -6.29
C GLU A 68 -11.49 10.81 -6.50
N MET A 69 -11.91 10.07 -5.45
CA MET A 69 -12.99 9.07 -5.58
C MET A 69 -14.31 9.66 -6.12
N GLY A 70 -14.55 10.96 -5.90
CA GLY A 70 -15.75 11.64 -6.36
C GLY A 70 -15.71 12.07 -7.83
N GLU A 71 -14.57 11.90 -8.50
CA GLU A 71 -14.30 12.38 -9.87
C GLU A 71 -14.47 11.29 -10.93
N PHE A 72 -14.76 10.04 -10.55
CA PHE A 72 -14.92 8.93 -11.48
C PHE A 72 -16.04 9.17 -12.50
N ALA A 73 -15.80 8.86 -13.78
CA ALA A 73 -16.82 9.04 -14.81
C ALA A 73 -18.07 8.18 -14.58
N GLU A 74 -17.89 6.92 -14.14
CA GLU A 74 -18.94 5.89 -14.09
C GLU A 74 -19.18 5.29 -12.70
N ALA A 75 -18.60 5.85 -11.63
CA ALA A 75 -18.81 5.36 -10.27
C ALA A 75 -19.30 6.47 -9.32
N ASP A 76 -20.32 6.15 -8.52
CA ASP A 76 -20.75 6.96 -7.38
C ASP A 76 -20.06 6.47 -6.09
N VAL A 77 -19.84 7.38 -5.14
CA VAL A 77 -19.26 7.07 -3.82
C VAL A 77 -20.38 7.03 -2.79
N ASN A 78 -20.50 5.90 -2.10
CA ASN A 78 -21.53 5.64 -1.09
C ASN A 78 -20.88 5.49 0.27
N ILE A 79 -21.31 6.31 1.21
CA ILE A 79 -20.96 6.21 2.62
C ILE A 79 -22.25 6.33 3.41
N LEU A 80 -22.53 5.36 4.28
CA LEU A 80 -23.73 5.41 5.10
C LEU A 80 -23.62 6.57 6.09
N ALA A 81 -24.66 7.40 6.20
CA ALA A 81 -24.68 8.54 7.13
C ALA A 81 -24.38 8.12 8.57
N SER A 82 -24.86 6.95 8.99
CA SER A 82 -24.57 6.36 10.32
C SER A 82 -23.10 5.96 10.52
N GLU A 83 -22.37 5.66 9.45
CA GLU A 83 -20.96 5.27 9.50
C GLU A 83 -20.00 6.45 9.27
N ALA A 84 -20.50 7.57 8.74
CA ALA A 84 -19.76 8.81 8.57
C ALA A 84 -19.66 9.65 9.85
N VAL A 85 -20.41 9.30 10.89
CA VAL A 85 -20.37 9.98 12.20
C VAL A 85 -19.07 9.65 12.92
N VAL A 86 -18.42 10.68 13.47
CA VAL A 86 -17.27 10.53 14.37
C VAL A 86 -17.79 10.36 15.80
N ASP A 87 -17.44 9.25 16.45
CA ASP A 87 -17.83 9.02 17.86
C ASP A 87 -17.08 9.95 18.82
N ALA A 88 -17.58 10.08 20.05
CA ALA A 88 -17.02 11.01 21.04
C ALA A 88 -15.54 10.75 21.37
N ASN A 89 -15.09 9.49 21.41
CA ASN A 89 -13.69 9.17 21.69
C ASN A 89 -12.82 9.56 20.49
N SER A 90 -13.27 9.26 19.27
CA SER A 90 -12.59 9.68 18.05
C SER A 90 -12.50 11.19 17.91
N GLN A 91 -13.57 11.92 18.24
CA GLN A 91 -13.60 13.37 18.17
C GLN A 91 -12.58 13.98 19.14
N LYS A 92 -12.56 13.50 20.39
CA LYS A 92 -11.57 13.95 21.38
C LYS A 92 -10.13 13.72 20.90
N LEU A 93 -9.82 12.54 20.37
CA LEU A 93 -8.47 12.25 19.84
C LEU A 93 -8.12 13.13 18.63
N LEU A 94 -9.09 13.43 17.78
CA LEU A 94 -8.90 14.30 16.62
C LEU A 94 -8.60 15.74 17.08
N ASP A 95 -9.34 16.25 18.06
CA ASP A 95 -9.16 17.58 18.63
C ASP A 95 -7.80 17.70 19.35
N ASP A 96 -7.44 16.68 20.15
CA ASP A 96 -6.18 16.63 20.90
C ASP A 96 -4.95 16.58 19.97
N SER A 97 -5.04 15.84 18.86
CA SER A 97 -3.95 15.69 17.90
C SER A 97 -3.83 16.84 16.90
N ASN A 98 -4.95 17.52 16.61
CA ASN A 98 -5.07 18.55 15.56
C ASN A 98 -4.49 18.10 14.20
N ASP A 99 -4.67 16.81 13.87
CA ASP A 99 -4.20 16.27 12.59
C ASP A 99 -5.05 16.80 11.43
N LYS A 100 -4.50 17.80 10.73
CA LYS A 100 -5.13 18.45 9.58
C LYS A 100 -5.52 17.49 8.46
N ASN A 101 -4.82 16.36 8.29
CA ASN A 101 -5.18 15.39 7.27
C ASN A 101 -6.41 14.58 7.71
N ALA A 102 -6.44 14.13 8.96
CA ALA A 102 -7.58 13.42 9.51
C ALA A 102 -8.84 14.30 9.52
N ILE A 103 -8.73 15.58 9.87
CA ILE A 103 -9.84 16.56 9.81
C ILE A 103 -10.40 16.66 8.38
N LYS A 104 -9.54 16.88 7.38
CA LYS A 104 -9.97 16.97 5.97
C LYS A 104 -10.59 15.67 5.45
N ASN A 105 -10.08 14.54 5.89
CA ASN A 105 -10.64 13.23 5.55
C ASN A 105 -12.07 13.13 6.09
N VAL A 106 -12.28 13.45 7.37
CA VAL A 106 -13.60 13.44 8.00
C VAL A 106 -14.56 14.37 7.26
N GLU A 107 -14.15 15.62 6.99
CA GLU A 107 -14.96 16.58 6.22
C GLU A 107 -15.41 16.02 4.86
N THR A 108 -14.48 15.39 4.13
CA THR A 108 -14.75 14.81 2.81
C THR A 108 -15.69 13.60 2.91
N ILE A 109 -15.49 12.74 3.92
CA ILE A 109 -16.35 11.57 4.19
C ILE A 109 -17.77 12.03 4.52
N THR A 110 -17.92 13.02 5.40
CA THR A 110 -19.23 13.59 5.77
C THR A 110 -19.91 14.22 4.55
N ALA A 111 -19.16 14.92 3.69
CA ALA A 111 -19.69 15.47 2.46
C ALA A 111 -20.20 14.39 1.49
N TYR A 112 -19.48 13.27 1.33
CA TYR A 112 -19.97 12.16 0.52
C TYR A 112 -21.21 11.49 1.11
N ALA A 113 -21.26 11.32 2.43
CA ALA A 113 -22.42 10.71 3.09
C ALA A 113 -23.70 11.56 2.98
N ALA A 114 -23.57 12.88 2.81
CA ALA A 114 -24.67 13.81 2.61
C ALA A 114 -25.02 14.05 1.13
N ARG A 115 -24.23 13.53 0.19
CA ARG A 115 -24.39 13.78 -1.24
C ARG A 115 -25.39 12.79 -1.85
N GLU A 116 -26.27 13.29 -2.72
CA GLU A 116 -27.10 12.43 -3.56
C GLU A 116 -26.29 11.82 -4.72
N ASN A 117 -26.50 10.53 -4.97
CA ASN A 117 -25.85 9.82 -6.06
C ASN A 117 -26.34 10.29 -7.42
N ALA A 118 -25.44 10.32 -8.41
CA ALA A 118 -25.80 10.66 -9.78
C ALA A 118 -26.46 9.49 -10.55
N GLY A 119 -26.55 8.31 -9.94
CA GLY A 119 -27.14 7.12 -10.57
C GLY A 119 -26.18 6.43 -11.53
N LYS A 120 -24.88 6.53 -11.28
CA LYS A 120 -23.83 5.96 -12.13
C LYS A 120 -23.86 4.43 -12.08
N PRO A 121 -23.40 3.74 -13.14
CA PRO A 121 -23.53 2.28 -13.26
C PRO A 121 -22.67 1.49 -12.27
N ARG A 122 -21.62 2.09 -11.69
CA ARG A 122 -20.79 1.50 -10.63
C ARG A 122 -20.96 2.24 -9.30
N GLN A 123 -20.74 1.53 -8.20
CA GLN A 123 -20.92 2.01 -6.85
C GLN A 123 -19.68 1.63 -6.02
N LEU A 124 -18.98 2.65 -5.51
CA LEU A 124 -17.93 2.50 -4.52
C LEU A 124 -18.52 2.69 -3.13
N HIS A 125 -18.62 1.62 -2.37
CA HIS A 125 -19.09 1.63 -0.98
C HIS A 125 -17.88 1.73 -0.04
N ILE A 126 -17.80 2.79 0.75
CA ILE A 126 -16.77 2.93 1.79
C ILE A 126 -17.46 2.72 3.13
N ARG A 127 -17.18 1.58 3.76
CA ARG A 127 -17.80 1.15 5.01
C ARG A 127 -16.85 1.33 6.18
N PHE A 128 -17.32 1.91 7.27
CA PHE A 128 -16.56 2.12 8.49
C PHE A 128 -17.08 1.28 9.64
N CYS A 129 -16.23 1.07 10.64
CA CYS A 129 -16.56 0.27 11.82
C CYS A 129 -17.08 -1.13 11.47
N VAL A 130 -16.50 -1.79 10.46
CA VAL A 130 -16.83 -3.17 10.07
C VAL A 130 -15.58 -4.01 9.88
N SER A 131 -15.60 -5.24 10.37
CA SER A 131 -14.51 -6.21 10.24
C SER A 131 -14.99 -7.44 9.46
N PRO A 132 -14.26 -7.92 8.44
CA PRO A 132 -14.53 -9.21 7.85
C PRO A 132 -14.17 -10.33 8.84
N THR A 133 -15.09 -11.25 9.07
CA THR A 133 -14.94 -12.38 9.99
C THR A 133 -14.71 -13.70 9.25
N GLU A 134 -15.31 -13.86 8.07
CA GLU A 134 -15.29 -15.12 7.32
C GLU A 134 -15.37 -14.88 5.81
N LEU A 135 -14.63 -15.68 5.04
CA LEU A 135 -14.84 -15.84 3.60
C LEU A 135 -15.70 -17.08 3.38
N VAL A 136 -16.89 -16.87 2.81
CA VAL A 136 -17.82 -17.96 2.51
C VAL A 136 -17.47 -18.53 1.14
N GLU A 137 -17.21 -19.83 1.09
CA GLU A 137 -16.95 -20.56 -0.15
C GLU A 137 -18.26 -20.79 -0.94
N ALA A 138 -18.16 -20.72 -2.27
CA ALA A 138 -19.15 -21.22 -3.21
C ALA A 138 -18.43 -21.80 -4.43
N ASP A 139 -18.62 -23.09 -4.72
CA ASP A 139 -18.01 -23.80 -5.86
C ASP A 139 -16.47 -23.71 -5.91
N GLY A 140 -15.78 -23.88 -4.76
CA GLY A 140 -14.32 -23.84 -4.69
C GLY A 140 -13.69 -22.45 -4.87
N ARG A 141 -14.50 -21.39 -4.79
CA ARG A 141 -14.07 -19.97 -4.84
C ARG A 141 -14.80 -19.16 -3.78
N VAL A 142 -14.38 -17.91 -3.57
CA VAL A 142 -15.12 -17.00 -2.68
C VAL A 142 -16.50 -16.71 -3.29
N GLY A 143 -17.55 -16.82 -2.49
CA GLY A 143 -18.93 -16.46 -2.84
C GLY A 143 -19.48 -15.28 -2.04
N ALA A 144 -19.03 -15.11 -0.80
CA ALA A 144 -19.40 -13.97 0.04
C ALA A 144 -18.34 -13.66 1.13
N VAL A 145 -18.49 -12.50 1.76
CA VAL A 145 -17.72 -12.09 2.95
C VAL A 145 -18.70 -11.80 4.07
N LYS A 146 -18.55 -12.47 5.22
CA LYS A 146 -19.28 -12.12 6.45
C LYS A 146 -18.54 -10.99 7.14
N LEU A 147 -19.30 -10.00 7.58
CA LEU A 147 -18.84 -8.84 8.31
C LEU A 147 -19.49 -8.83 9.68
N ILE A 148 -18.79 -8.20 10.62
CA ILE A 148 -19.35 -7.80 11.91
C ILE A 148 -19.13 -6.31 12.11
N GLN A 149 -20.14 -5.62 12.61
CA GLN A 149 -20.01 -4.21 12.97
C GLN A 149 -19.23 -4.09 14.28
N ASN A 150 -18.43 -3.03 14.40
CA ASN A 150 -17.62 -2.74 15.57
C ASN A 150 -18.09 -1.48 16.26
N ASP A 151 -17.94 -1.43 17.58
CA ASP A 151 -17.94 -0.20 18.36
C ASP A 151 -16.49 0.24 18.63
N LEU A 152 -16.27 1.53 18.84
CA LEU A 152 -14.95 2.09 19.13
C LEU A 152 -14.83 2.41 20.62
N VAL A 153 -13.90 1.73 21.29
CA VAL A 153 -13.64 1.88 22.72
C VAL A 153 -12.19 2.27 22.94
N LEU A 154 -11.94 3.04 24.00
CA LEU A 154 -10.57 3.29 24.47
C LEU A 154 -10.13 2.10 25.33
N ASP A 155 -8.91 1.62 25.12
CA ASP A 155 -8.29 0.70 26.05
C ASP A 155 -7.67 1.41 27.26
N ASP A 156 -7.12 0.64 28.19
CA ASP A 156 -6.48 1.14 29.42
C ASP A 156 -5.31 2.12 29.17
N ARG A 157 -4.79 2.16 27.93
CA ARG A 157 -3.70 3.04 27.52
C ARG A 157 -4.21 4.25 26.71
N GLY A 158 -5.53 4.43 26.63
CA GLY A 158 -6.16 5.49 25.83
C GLY A 158 -6.07 5.26 24.33
N GLN A 159 -5.75 4.05 23.87
CA GLN A 159 -5.73 3.74 22.44
C GLN A 159 -7.11 3.28 21.97
N LEU A 160 -7.56 3.85 20.86
CA LEU A 160 -8.85 3.48 20.28
C LEU A 160 -8.78 2.10 19.61
N LYS A 161 -9.65 1.19 20.05
CA LYS A 161 -9.80 -0.17 19.53
C LYS A 161 -11.20 -0.38 18.98
N ALA A 162 -11.27 -1.19 17.92
CA ALA A 162 -12.52 -1.70 17.39
C ALA A 162 -12.89 -2.99 18.13
N VAL A 163 -14.09 -3.06 18.68
CA VAL A 163 -14.64 -4.22 19.38
C VAL A 163 -15.88 -4.69 18.65
N ALA A 164 -15.92 -5.98 18.32
CA ALA A 164 -17.03 -6.55 17.56
C ALA A 164 -18.33 -6.52 18.36
N THR A 165 -19.42 -6.17 17.69
CA THR A 165 -20.79 -6.23 18.21
C THR A 165 -21.44 -7.57 17.84
N GLU A 166 -22.75 -7.72 18.05
CA GLU A 166 -23.53 -8.87 17.59
C GLU A 166 -24.14 -8.66 16.18
N ARG A 167 -23.93 -7.49 15.56
CA ARG A 167 -24.55 -7.13 14.28
C ARG A 167 -23.70 -7.64 13.13
N GLU A 168 -24.20 -8.68 12.47
CA GLU A 168 -23.56 -9.29 11.30
C GLU A 168 -24.20 -8.86 9.98
N GLU A 169 -23.40 -8.85 8.92
CA GLU A 169 -23.83 -8.58 7.54
C GLU A 169 -23.11 -9.56 6.61
N VAL A 170 -23.74 -9.94 5.51
CA VAL A 170 -23.10 -10.77 4.46
C VAL A 170 -23.11 -10.01 3.15
N ILE A 171 -21.92 -9.80 2.57
CA ILE A 171 -21.77 -9.20 1.25
C ILE A 171 -21.46 -10.32 0.25
N PRO A 172 -22.36 -10.61 -0.72
CA PRO A 172 -22.03 -11.49 -1.84
C PRO A 172 -20.84 -10.89 -2.59
N ALA A 173 -19.74 -11.64 -2.71
CA ALA A 173 -18.50 -11.17 -3.31
C ALA A 173 -17.67 -12.35 -3.79
N GLY A 174 -17.17 -12.26 -5.01
CA GLY A 174 -16.39 -13.30 -5.68
C GLY A 174 -14.92 -12.92 -5.85
N LEU A 175 -14.52 -11.79 -5.27
CA LEU A 175 -13.15 -11.30 -5.27
C LEU A 175 -12.94 -10.47 -4.02
N VAL A 176 -11.84 -10.74 -3.30
CA VAL A 176 -11.47 -10.05 -2.07
C VAL A 176 -10.00 -9.65 -2.13
N PHE A 177 -9.72 -8.37 -1.95
CA PHE A 177 -8.37 -7.83 -1.81
C PHE A 177 -8.07 -7.54 -0.35
N ARG A 178 -6.93 -8.03 0.14
CA ARG A 178 -6.42 -7.69 1.47
C ARG A 178 -5.41 -6.54 1.34
N SER A 179 -5.79 -5.35 1.82
CA SER A 179 -4.96 -4.13 1.82
C SER A 179 -4.74 -3.61 3.25
N VAL A 180 -4.31 -4.49 4.15
CA VAL A 180 -4.11 -4.20 5.59
C VAL A 180 -2.65 -4.01 5.98
N GLY A 181 -1.80 -3.65 5.01
CA GLY A 181 -0.37 -3.41 5.18
C GLY A 181 0.50 -4.52 4.58
N TYR A 182 1.73 -4.16 4.26
CA TYR A 182 2.78 -5.09 3.86
C TYR A 182 3.51 -5.64 5.07
N ARG A 183 4.44 -6.56 4.83
CA ARG A 183 5.32 -7.11 5.86
C ARG A 183 6.67 -7.42 5.23
N GLY A 184 7.76 -7.03 5.92
CA GLY A 184 9.11 -7.40 5.48
C GLY A 184 9.31 -8.91 5.51
N GLN A 185 10.28 -9.38 4.74
CA GLN A 185 10.74 -10.77 4.79
C GLN A 185 12.17 -10.80 5.32
N PRO A 186 12.51 -11.80 6.15
CA PRO A 186 13.87 -11.95 6.65
C PRO A 186 14.83 -12.28 5.52
N LEU A 187 16.08 -11.84 5.66
CA LEU A 187 17.21 -12.27 4.84
C LEU A 187 18.11 -13.18 5.68
N PRO A 188 18.80 -14.16 5.06
CA PRO A 188 19.81 -14.94 5.76
C PRO A 188 20.83 -14.04 6.46
N ASP A 189 21.19 -14.39 7.68
CA ASP A 189 22.21 -13.72 8.50
C ASP A 189 21.94 -12.25 8.84
N VAL A 190 20.70 -11.76 8.61
CA VAL A 190 20.27 -10.41 8.98
C VAL A 190 19.28 -10.48 10.16
N PRO A 191 19.57 -9.82 11.29
CA PRO A 191 18.67 -9.82 12.44
C PRO A 191 17.29 -9.24 12.10
N PHE A 192 16.24 -9.95 12.51
CA PHE A 192 14.87 -9.64 12.09
C PHE A 192 13.88 -9.75 13.25
N ASN A 193 13.05 -8.73 13.41
CA ASN A 193 11.92 -8.77 14.32
C ASN A 193 10.75 -9.42 13.59
N GLU A 194 10.53 -10.70 13.86
CA GLU A 194 9.41 -11.44 13.26
C GLU A 194 8.09 -10.73 13.55
N SER A 195 7.75 -10.43 14.80
CA SER A 195 6.45 -9.83 15.14
C SER A 195 6.14 -8.56 14.31
N TRP A 196 7.12 -7.68 14.13
CA TRP A 196 6.95 -6.39 13.43
C TRP A 196 7.28 -6.43 11.93
N GLY A 197 7.95 -7.48 11.46
CA GLY A 197 8.34 -7.64 10.06
C GLY A 197 9.40 -6.63 9.60
N THR A 198 10.38 -6.31 10.46
CA THR A 198 11.42 -5.30 10.22
C THR A 198 12.79 -5.82 10.65
N ILE A 199 13.86 -5.24 10.10
CA ILE A 199 15.22 -5.50 10.58
C ILE A 199 15.37 -4.91 11.98
N LEU A 200 15.90 -5.68 12.93
CA LEU A 200 16.23 -5.18 14.26
C LEU A 200 17.25 -4.06 14.14
N ASN A 201 16.92 -2.86 14.63
CA ASN A 201 17.79 -1.71 14.48
C ASN A 201 17.61 -0.67 15.57
N GLU A 202 18.66 0.11 15.80
CA GLU A 202 18.64 1.33 16.61
C GLU A 202 19.07 2.52 15.73
N GLY A 203 18.13 3.46 15.49
CA GLY A 203 18.39 4.62 14.64
C GLY A 203 18.71 4.31 13.17
N GLY A 204 18.70 3.03 12.76
CA GLY A 204 19.10 2.57 11.43
C GLY A 204 20.36 1.71 11.42
N ARG A 205 21.10 1.61 12.53
CA ARG A 205 22.16 0.60 12.73
C ARG A 205 21.49 -0.73 13.03
N ALA A 206 21.78 -1.78 12.26
CA ALA A 206 21.24 -3.09 12.59
C ALA A 206 21.81 -3.60 13.91
N VAL A 207 21.00 -4.29 14.71
CA VAL A 207 21.39 -4.87 16.00
C VAL A 207 21.00 -6.35 16.06
N ASP A 208 21.77 -7.14 16.79
CA ASP A 208 21.45 -8.55 17.02
C ASP A 208 20.37 -8.73 18.11
N ALA A 209 20.14 -9.98 18.54
CA ALA A 209 19.14 -10.29 19.56
C ALA A 209 19.52 -9.80 20.98
N ALA A 210 20.81 -9.56 21.25
CA ALA A 210 21.29 -8.98 22.49
C ALA A 210 21.21 -7.44 22.49
N GLY A 211 20.97 -6.84 21.31
CA GLY A 211 20.95 -5.40 21.11
C GLY A 211 22.30 -4.82 20.71
N ASP A 212 23.31 -5.67 20.47
CA ASP A 212 24.62 -5.23 20.03
C ASP A 212 24.60 -4.90 18.54
N GLN A 213 25.28 -3.82 18.16
CA GLN A 213 25.35 -3.39 16.76
C GLN A 213 26.02 -4.46 15.89
N VAL A 214 25.34 -4.85 14.81
CA VAL A 214 25.96 -5.61 13.72
C VAL A 214 26.74 -4.63 12.85
N VAL A 215 28.06 -4.60 13.05
CA VAL A 215 28.99 -3.67 12.37
C VAL A 215 28.80 -3.72 10.86
N GLY A 216 28.74 -2.55 10.23
CA GLY A 216 28.63 -2.42 8.77
C GLY A 216 27.25 -2.71 8.18
N LEU A 217 26.27 -3.12 8.99
CA LEU A 217 24.90 -3.38 8.55
C LEU A 217 23.95 -2.26 8.99
N TYR A 218 23.23 -1.70 8.01
CA TYR A 218 22.30 -0.59 8.23
C TYR A 218 20.98 -0.84 7.52
N THR A 219 19.93 -0.16 7.96
CA THR A 219 18.59 -0.24 7.39
C THR A 219 17.95 1.14 7.27
N ALA A 220 17.10 1.32 6.26
CA ALA A 220 16.34 2.54 6.01
C ALA A 220 15.00 2.20 5.32
N GLY A 221 14.08 3.16 5.30
CA GLY A 221 12.77 2.99 4.68
C GLY A 221 11.85 2.02 5.42
N TRP A 222 11.02 1.28 4.68
CA TRP A 222 10.00 0.40 5.26
C TRP A 222 10.56 -0.78 6.04
N ILE A 223 11.70 -1.35 5.61
CA ILE A 223 12.30 -2.48 6.34
C ILE A 223 12.93 -2.05 7.68
N LYS A 224 13.14 -0.74 7.90
CA LYS A 224 13.53 -0.14 9.19
C LYS A 224 12.33 0.18 10.08
N ARG A 225 11.30 0.83 9.53
CA ARG A 225 10.22 1.49 10.30
C ARG A 225 8.85 0.79 10.22
N GLY A 226 8.73 -0.23 9.38
CA GLY A 226 7.47 -0.80 8.95
C GLY A 226 6.90 -0.09 7.70
N PRO A 227 5.91 -0.70 7.03
CA PRO A 227 5.41 -0.24 5.73
C PRO A 227 4.35 0.85 5.87
N SER A 228 4.76 2.00 6.41
CA SER A 228 3.93 3.18 6.58
C SER A 228 4.66 4.46 6.14
N GLY A 229 3.87 5.50 5.87
CA GLY A 229 4.36 6.78 5.38
C GLY A 229 4.50 6.84 3.86
N VAL A 230 4.58 8.07 3.36
CA VAL A 230 4.72 8.38 1.93
C VAL A 230 6.19 8.35 1.51
N ILE A 231 6.46 8.49 0.21
CA ILE A 231 7.83 8.53 -0.35
C ILE A 231 8.70 9.55 0.40
N GLY A 232 8.18 10.74 0.69
CA GLY A 232 8.90 11.78 1.44
C GLY A 232 9.35 11.36 2.84
N THR A 233 8.58 10.53 3.54
CA THR A 233 8.95 10.02 4.87
C THR A 233 10.22 9.16 4.83
N ASN A 234 10.44 8.45 3.72
CA ASN A 234 11.63 7.63 3.55
C ASN A 234 12.91 8.47 3.34
N LYS A 235 12.79 9.71 2.84
CA LYS A 235 13.94 10.62 2.68
C LYS A 235 14.56 10.98 4.02
N THR A 236 13.75 11.49 4.95
CA THR A 236 14.22 11.85 6.31
C THR A 236 14.77 10.62 7.04
N CYS A 237 14.05 9.50 6.97
CA CYS A 237 14.49 8.24 7.54
C CYS A 237 15.86 7.77 7.03
N ALA A 238 16.12 7.91 5.73
CA ALA A 238 17.41 7.57 5.14
C ALA A 238 18.52 8.55 5.56
N GLN A 239 18.22 9.85 5.66
CA GLN A 239 19.18 10.85 6.14
C GLN A 239 19.66 10.56 7.56
N GLU A 240 18.75 10.16 8.46
CA GLU A 240 19.13 9.74 9.82
C GLU A 240 20.07 8.53 9.80
N THR A 241 19.73 7.48 9.06
CA THR A 241 20.58 6.28 8.94
C THR A 241 21.96 6.65 8.38
N VAL A 242 22.03 7.45 7.31
CA VAL A 242 23.29 7.89 6.71
C VAL A 242 24.10 8.74 7.69
N GLY A 243 23.46 9.58 8.50
CA GLY A 243 24.14 10.32 9.56
C GLY A 243 24.88 9.40 10.54
N LEU A 244 24.23 8.30 10.96
CA LEU A 244 24.85 7.30 11.82
C LEU A 244 25.97 6.50 11.11
N MET A 245 25.81 6.20 9.82
CA MET A 245 26.88 5.60 9.02
C MET A 245 28.13 6.49 8.97
N MET A 246 27.95 7.80 8.80
CA MET A 246 29.06 8.76 8.78
C MET A 246 29.76 8.87 10.13
N GLN A 247 29.02 8.78 11.24
CA GLN A 247 29.61 8.72 12.59
C GLN A 247 30.44 7.44 12.79
N ASP A 248 29.92 6.29 12.36
CA ASP A 248 30.62 5.01 12.49
C ASP A 248 31.89 4.99 11.65
N LEU A 249 31.87 5.60 10.46
CA LEU A 249 33.03 5.76 9.59
C LEU A 249 34.16 6.55 10.26
N GLN A 250 33.83 7.61 11.01
CA GLN A 250 34.83 8.45 11.70
C GLN A 250 35.60 7.70 12.81
N VAL A 251 35.00 6.64 13.35
CA VAL A 251 35.60 5.81 14.41
C VAL A 251 36.00 4.42 13.91
N ASN A 252 36.09 4.23 12.58
CA ASN A 252 36.43 2.97 11.92
C ASN A 252 35.55 1.78 12.33
N ARG A 253 34.27 2.02 12.66
CA ARG A 253 33.29 0.96 12.96
C ARG A 253 32.60 0.51 11.68
N MET A 254 33.37 -0.13 10.80
CA MET A 254 32.93 -0.57 9.48
C MET A 254 33.49 -1.95 9.14
N PHE A 255 32.99 -2.55 8.06
CA PHE A 255 33.60 -3.77 7.52
C PHE A 255 35.00 -3.49 6.98
N GLU A 256 35.90 -4.46 7.17
CA GLU A 256 37.26 -4.47 6.61
C GLU A 256 37.41 -5.62 5.59
N PRO A 257 36.81 -5.52 4.40
CA PRO A 257 36.93 -6.57 3.40
C PRO A 257 38.36 -6.61 2.84
N SER A 258 38.86 -7.82 2.54
CA SER A 258 40.18 -8.02 1.94
C SER A 258 40.33 -7.39 0.54
N ALA A 259 39.20 -7.15 -0.16
CA ALA A 259 39.14 -6.50 -1.46
C ALA A 259 38.06 -5.39 -1.48
N PRO A 260 38.36 -4.18 -0.97
CA PRO A 260 37.37 -3.11 -0.76
C PRO A 260 36.99 -2.31 -2.02
N SER A 261 37.58 -2.60 -3.19
CA SER A 261 37.35 -1.84 -4.42
C SER A 261 35.98 -2.12 -5.05
N ALA A 262 35.40 -1.12 -5.72
CA ALA A 262 34.15 -1.28 -6.48
C ALA A 262 34.27 -2.34 -7.59
N GLU A 263 35.44 -2.46 -8.21
CA GLU A 263 35.74 -3.45 -9.25
C GLU A 263 35.69 -4.88 -8.69
N ALA A 264 36.19 -5.10 -7.47
CA ALA A 264 36.09 -6.40 -6.80
C ALA A 264 34.64 -6.76 -6.48
N ALA A 265 33.85 -5.79 -5.99
CA ALA A 265 32.42 -5.98 -5.76
C ALA A 265 31.67 -6.31 -7.06
N LEU A 266 31.97 -5.60 -8.15
CA LEU A 266 31.38 -5.88 -9.47
C LEU A 266 31.72 -7.28 -9.98
N LYS A 267 32.99 -7.71 -9.87
CA LYS A 267 33.42 -9.07 -10.24
C LYS A 267 32.67 -10.13 -9.44
N LEU A 268 32.48 -9.92 -8.13
CA LEU A 268 31.72 -10.82 -7.27
C LEU A 268 30.26 -10.91 -7.72
N ILE A 269 29.61 -9.77 -7.99
CA ILE A 269 28.23 -9.73 -8.51
C ILE A 269 28.14 -10.48 -9.84
N GLN A 270 29.04 -10.22 -10.79
CA GLN A 270 29.08 -10.89 -12.09
C GLN A 270 29.24 -12.41 -11.97
N SER A 271 30.07 -12.89 -11.04
CA SER A 271 30.26 -14.33 -10.84
C SER A 271 29.04 -15.03 -10.22
N ARG A 272 28.23 -14.31 -9.44
CA ARG A 272 27.07 -14.88 -8.72
C ARG A 272 25.74 -14.64 -9.43
N GLN A 273 25.66 -13.58 -10.20
CA GLN A 273 24.49 -13.18 -10.98
C GLN A 273 24.95 -12.69 -12.36
N PRO A 274 25.24 -13.62 -13.30
CA PRO A 274 25.65 -13.29 -14.67
C PRO A 274 24.62 -12.43 -15.42
N ASP A 275 23.36 -12.49 -14.98
CA ASP A 275 22.23 -11.80 -15.58
C ASP A 275 21.91 -10.44 -14.90
N PHE A 276 22.87 -9.86 -14.14
CA PHE A 276 22.67 -8.58 -13.48
C PHE A 276 22.33 -7.46 -14.49
N VAL A 277 21.48 -6.51 -14.07
CA VAL A 277 21.06 -5.37 -14.89
C VAL A 277 21.72 -4.12 -14.33
N SER A 278 22.65 -3.53 -15.09
CA SER A 278 23.24 -2.25 -14.72
C SER A 278 22.26 -1.09 -14.94
N PHE A 279 22.60 0.11 -14.47
CA PHE A 279 21.81 1.30 -14.77
C PHE A 279 21.76 1.61 -16.29
N ALA A 280 22.85 1.33 -17.02
CA ALA A 280 22.88 1.51 -18.46
C ALA A 280 21.93 0.52 -19.18
N ASP A 281 21.88 -0.72 -18.71
CA ASP A 281 20.98 -1.74 -19.24
C ASP A 281 19.51 -1.43 -18.93
N TRP A 282 19.23 -0.95 -17.71
CA TRP A 282 17.90 -0.47 -17.33
C TRP A 282 17.42 0.68 -18.23
N LYS A 283 18.29 1.63 -18.57
CA LYS A 283 17.92 2.73 -19.49
C LYS A 283 17.46 2.23 -20.87
N LYS A 284 18.05 1.14 -21.40
CA LYS A 284 17.56 0.52 -22.64
C LYS A 284 16.14 -0.02 -22.48
N ILE A 285 15.83 -0.64 -21.33
CA ILE A 285 14.48 -1.11 -21.01
C ILE A 285 13.53 0.10 -20.96
N ASP A 286 13.89 1.15 -20.23
CA ASP A 286 13.11 2.37 -20.08
C ASP A 286 12.79 3.02 -21.44
N GLU A 287 13.80 3.22 -22.29
CA GLU A 287 13.64 3.76 -23.63
C GLU A 287 12.71 2.91 -24.51
N ALA A 288 12.86 1.57 -24.44
CA ALA A 288 12.01 0.65 -25.19
C ALA A 288 10.55 0.66 -24.69
N GLU A 289 10.31 0.76 -23.39
CA GLU A 289 8.96 0.87 -22.83
C GLU A 289 8.29 2.20 -23.22
N VAL A 290 9.04 3.31 -23.14
CA VAL A 290 8.56 4.65 -23.55
C VAL A 290 8.24 4.67 -25.04
N ALA A 291 9.12 4.16 -25.89
CA ALA A 291 8.92 4.10 -27.34
C ALA A 291 7.66 3.29 -27.72
N LYS A 292 7.37 2.20 -27.00
CA LYS A 292 6.12 1.45 -27.18
C LYS A 292 4.87 2.24 -26.79
N GLY A 293 4.98 3.11 -25.78
CA GLY A 293 3.87 3.96 -25.32
C GLY A 293 3.42 4.98 -26.35
N VAL A 294 4.37 5.57 -27.09
CA VAL A 294 4.12 6.65 -28.07
C VAL A 294 3.03 6.28 -29.08
N ALA A 295 3.04 5.06 -29.61
CA ALA A 295 2.07 4.61 -30.62
C ALA A 295 0.61 4.55 -30.11
N SER A 296 0.41 4.61 -28.80
CA SER A 296 -0.88 4.47 -28.13
C SER A 296 -1.23 5.64 -27.21
N ASP A 297 -0.50 6.75 -27.31
CA ASP A 297 -0.65 7.94 -26.46
C ASP A 297 -0.55 7.62 -24.96
N ARG A 298 0.45 6.79 -24.61
CA ARG A 298 0.73 6.35 -23.24
C ARG A 298 2.14 6.75 -22.86
N PRO A 299 2.41 7.04 -21.57
CA PRO A 299 3.76 7.39 -21.12
C PRO A 299 4.76 6.26 -21.30
N ARG A 300 4.30 5.00 -21.21
CA ARG A 300 5.07 3.78 -21.52
C ARG A 300 4.16 2.56 -21.62
N VAL A 301 4.66 1.49 -22.24
CA VAL A 301 4.10 0.13 -22.15
C VAL A 301 5.12 -0.80 -21.53
N LYS A 302 4.84 -1.28 -20.32
CA LYS A 302 5.79 -2.05 -19.51
C LYS A 302 6.03 -3.45 -20.05
N PHE A 303 7.27 -3.93 -19.95
CA PHE A 303 7.54 -5.37 -20.06
C PHE A 303 7.07 -6.07 -18.78
N THR A 304 6.24 -7.11 -18.92
CA THR A 304 5.66 -7.81 -17.76
C THR A 304 6.28 -9.19 -17.51
N ARG A 305 7.38 -9.52 -18.21
CA ARG A 305 8.14 -10.76 -17.99
C ARG A 305 9.63 -10.44 -17.91
N VAL A 306 10.30 -11.08 -16.96
CA VAL A 306 11.76 -10.93 -16.75
C VAL A 306 12.55 -11.28 -18.01
N ALA A 307 12.18 -12.34 -18.73
CA ALA A 307 12.86 -12.75 -19.95
C ALA A 307 12.83 -11.66 -21.05
N ASP A 308 11.70 -10.95 -21.18
CA ASP A 308 11.57 -9.87 -22.16
C ASP A 308 12.42 -8.65 -21.78
N MET A 309 12.46 -8.32 -20.48
CA MET A 309 13.33 -7.27 -19.94
C MET A 309 14.81 -7.58 -20.20
N LEU A 310 15.24 -8.81 -19.90
CA LEU A 310 16.63 -9.25 -20.09
C LEU A 310 17.05 -9.26 -21.56
N LYS A 311 16.14 -9.61 -22.48
CA LYS A 311 16.40 -9.55 -23.93
C LYS A 311 16.70 -8.12 -24.39
N VAL A 312 16.00 -7.12 -23.84
CA VAL A 312 16.19 -5.70 -24.18
C VAL A 312 17.42 -5.12 -23.52
N ALA A 313 17.64 -5.42 -22.24
CA ALA A 313 18.83 -5.01 -21.49
C ALA A 313 20.14 -5.38 -22.21
N ARG A 314 20.16 -6.56 -22.84
CA ARG A 314 21.34 -7.13 -23.50
C ARG A 314 21.48 -6.80 -24.98
N ALA A 315 20.49 -6.14 -25.57
CA ALA A 315 20.52 -5.72 -26.96
C ALA A 315 21.58 -4.63 -27.20
#